data_AF-A0A917MZA2-F1
#
_entry.id   AF-A0A917MZA2-F1
#
_cell.length_a   1.000
_cell.length_b   1.000
_cell.length_c   1.000
_cell.angle_alpha   90.00
_cell.angle_beta   90.00
_cell.angle_gamma   90.00
#
_symmetry.space_group_name_H-M   'P 1'
#
loop_
_entity.id
_entity.type
_entity.pdbx_description
1 polymer ?
#
loop_
_entity_poly.entity_id
_entity_poly.type
_entity_poly.pdbx_seq_one_letter_code
_entity_poly.pdbx_strand_id
1 'polypeptide(L)'
;MINNLRLITVKDIGHLKLMSICARKAKKDLYDLDIITDNFHDLGTLMTFLSEREKRFDSDEAWWLFDLDAPQSPSEDFHLLLAAEPINYEPAHGRLNRSDDLLLIMEPYKSLGAARRSWRRKVFKLMRDNGIEPPSLTPVN
;
A
#
# COMPACT_ATOMS: atom_id res chain seq x y z
N MET A 1 -21.46 -4.57 -10.91
CA MET A 1 -21.41 -3.91 -12.22
C MET A 1 -21.98 -2.51 -12.07
N ILE A 2 -21.38 -1.51 -12.70
CA ILE A 2 -21.93 -0.15 -12.79
C ILE A 2 -21.94 0.20 -14.27
N ASN A 3 -23.08 0.60 -14.82
CA ASN A 3 -23.22 0.97 -16.24
C ASN A 3 -22.66 -0.11 -17.20
N ASN A 4 -22.96 -1.38 -16.95
CA ASN A 4 -22.44 -2.55 -17.69
C ASN A 4 -20.90 -2.74 -17.65
N LEU A 5 -20.20 -2.00 -16.79
CA LEU A 5 -18.78 -2.22 -16.53
C LEU A 5 -18.61 -3.21 -15.38
N ARG A 6 -17.82 -4.26 -15.63
CA ARG A 6 -17.33 -5.17 -14.59
C ARG A 6 -16.23 -4.44 -13.85
N LEU A 7 -16.50 -4.11 -12.59
CA LEU A 7 -15.55 -3.44 -11.70
C LEU A 7 -14.97 -4.46 -10.73
N ILE A 8 -13.71 -4.25 -10.38
CA ILE A 8 -13.05 -4.92 -9.26
C ILE A 8 -13.61 -4.39 -7.95
N THR A 9 -13.59 -5.22 -6.90
CA THR A 9 -14.11 -4.81 -5.59
C THR A 9 -13.13 -3.88 -4.88
N VAL A 10 -13.59 -3.11 -3.89
CA VAL A 10 -12.69 -2.27 -3.07
C VAL A 10 -11.64 -3.11 -2.35
N LYS A 11 -12.00 -4.33 -1.92
CA LYS A 11 -11.06 -5.32 -1.39
C LYS A 11 -9.94 -5.66 -2.38
N ASP A 12 -10.29 -5.94 -3.63
CA ASP A 12 -9.30 -6.25 -4.68
C ASP A 12 -8.39 -5.05 -4.95
N ILE A 13 -8.97 -3.84 -5.00
CA ILE A 13 -8.20 -2.59 -5.14
C ILE A 13 -7.21 -2.45 -3.97
N GLY A 14 -7.66 -2.67 -2.74
CA GLY A 14 -6.83 -2.61 -1.54
C GLY A 14 -5.60 -3.51 -1.65
N HIS A 15 -5.75 -4.76 -2.10
CA HIS A 15 -4.61 -5.66 -2.30
C HIS A 15 -3.63 -5.17 -3.37
N LEU A 16 -4.14 -4.75 -4.53
CA LEU A 16 -3.29 -4.24 -5.60
C LEU A 16 -2.51 -3.02 -5.14
N LYS A 17 -3.12 -2.18 -4.29
CA LYS A 17 -2.48 -1.00 -3.70
C LYS A 17 -1.44 -1.38 -2.64
N LEU A 18 -1.68 -2.39 -1.81
CA LEU A 18 -0.70 -2.91 -0.85
C LEU A 18 0.56 -3.43 -1.56
N MET A 19 0.41 -4.22 -2.63
CA MET A 19 1.57 -4.68 -3.40
C MET A 19 2.28 -3.52 -4.11
N SER A 20 1.49 -2.60 -4.67
CA SER A 20 2.02 -1.45 -5.41
C SER A 20 2.79 -0.46 -4.54
N ILE A 21 2.33 -0.17 -3.31
CA ILE A 21 3.04 0.73 -2.40
C ILE A 21 4.38 0.14 -1.98
N CYS A 22 4.48 -1.18 -1.81
CA CYS A 22 5.73 -1.87 -1.48
C CYS A 22 6.72 -1.85 -2.68
N ALA A 23 6.22 -2.06 -3.89
CA ALA A 23 7.06 -2.13 -5.09
C ALA A 23 7.51 -0.75 -5.62
N ARG A 24 6.59 0.23 -5.67
CA ARG A 24 6.81 1.52 -6.35
C ARG A 24 7.00 2.68 -5.38
N LYS A 25 6.56 2.53 -4.12
CA LYS A 25 6.63 3.54 -3.06
C LYS A 25 5.94 4.85 -3.43
N ALA A 26 4.85 4.77 -4.20
CA ALA A 26 4.14 5.93 -4.73
C ALA A 26 3.23 6.58 -3.68
N LYS A 27 3.26 7.93 -3.61
CA LYS A 27 2.41 8.72 -2.69
C LYS A 27 0.92 8.53 -2.94
N LYS A 28 0.53 8.26 -4.19
CA LYS A 28 -0.87 8.01 -4.57
C LYS A 28 -1.40 6.73 -3.95
N ASP A 29 -0.60 5.67 -3.96
CA ASP A 29 -1.01 4.39 -3.35
C ASP A 29 -1.18 4.51 -1.84
N LEU A 30 -0.31 5.28 -1.15
CA LEU A 30 -0.50 5.62 0.26
C LEU A 30 -1.82 6.34 0.49
N TYR A 31 -2.12 7.36 -0.32
CA TYR A 31 -3.33 8.16 -0.17
C TYR A 31 -4.60 7.33 -0.40
N ASP A 32 -4.61 6.51 -1.45
CA ASP A 32 -5.70 5.58 -1.74
C ASP A 32 -5.89 4.56 -0.61
N LEU A 33 -4.80 4.00 -0.07
CA LEU A 33 -4.86 3.07 1.05
C LEU A 33 -5.37 3.73 2.34
N ASP A 34 -5.01 4.99 2.63
CA ASP A 34 -5.57 5.69 3.78
C ASP A 34 -7.10 5.86 3.64
N ILE A 35 -7.58 6.23 2.45
CA ILE A 35 -9.02 6.32 2.14
C ILE A 35 -9.69 4.96 2.27
N ILE A 36 -9.12 3.91 1.68
CA ILE A 36 -9.70 2.56 1.74
C ILE A 36 -9.83 2.10 3.20
N THR A 37 -8.78 2.34 3.99
CA THR A 37 -8.72 1.90 5.38
C THR A 37 -9.49 2.76 6.37
N ASP A 38 -9.91 3.96 5.99
CA ASP A 38 -10.86 4.75 6.79
C ASP A 38 -12.32 4.35 6.54
N ASN A 39 -12.66 3.94 5.32
CA ASN A 39 -14.05 3.93 4.86
C ASN A 39 -14.61 2.53 4.54
N PHE A 40 -13.75 1.56 4.20
CA PHE A 40 -14.21 0.29 3.64
C PHE A 40 -13.68 -0.93 4.39
N HIS A 41 -12.35 -1.05 4.55
CA HIS A 41 -11.71 -2.20 5.20
C HIS A 41 -10.49 -1.76 5.98
N ASP A 42 -10.41 -2.05 7.28
CA ASP A 42 -9.22 -1.72 8.06
C ASP A 42 -7.96 -2.45 7.56
N LEU A 43 -6.79 -1.93 7.91
CA LEU A 43 -5.51 -2.46 7.43
C LEU A 43 -5.30 -3.93 7.81
N GLY A 44 -5.70 -4.35 9.02
CA GLY A 44 -5.57 -5.74 9.46
C GLY A 44 -6.39 -6.67 8.58
N THR A 45 -7.65 -6.31 8.32
CA THR A 45 -8.54 -7.04 7.40
C THR A 45 -7.93 -7.17 6.00
N LEU A 46 -7.37 -6.08 5.44
CA LEU A 46 -6.71 -6.14 4.13
C LEU A 46 -5.47 -7.05 4.15
N MET A 47 -4.69 -7.05 5.23
CA MET A 47 -3.53 -7.93 5.38
C MET A 47 -3.93 -9.40 5.48
N THR A 48 -4.98 -9.74 6.24
CA THR A 48 -5.50 -11.12 6.29
C THR A 48 -5.90 -11.62 4.91
N PHE A 49 -6.63 -10.80 4.17
CA PHE A 49 -7.05 -11.15 2.83
C PHE A 49 -5.89 -11.26 1.82
N LEU A 50 -4.86 -10.43 1.97
CA LEU A 50 -3.63 -10.56 1.18
C LEU A 50 -2.96 -11.91 1.46
N SER A 51 -2.77 -12.27 2.73
CA SER A 51 -2.16 -13.55 3.11
C SER A 51 -2.98 -14.77 2.66
N GLU A 52 -4.32 -14.70 2.70
CA GLU A 52 -5.18 -15.75 2.14
C GLU A 52 -4.99 -15.90 0.63
N ARG A 53 -4.85 -14.78 -0.08
CA ARG A 53 -4.63 -14.78 -1.53
C ARG A 53 -3.26 -15.36 -1.87
N GLU A 54 -2.21 -14.91 -1.19
CA GLU A 54 -0.84 -15.41 -1.40
C GLU A 54 -0.77 -16.92 -1.19
N LYS A 55 -1.35 -17.43 -0.10
CA LYS A 55 -1.45 -18.88 0.16
C LYS A 55 -2.22 -19.64 -0.92
N ARG A 56 -3.20 -19.00 -1.56
CA ARG A 56 -4.04 -19.63 -2.59
C ARG A 56 -3.40 -19.62 -3.97
N PHE A 57 -2.53 -18.66 -4.24
CA PHE A 57 -1.95 -18.37 -5.56
C PHE A 57 -0.41 -18.40 -5.50
N ASP A 58 0.13 -19.44 -4.88
CA ASP A 58 1.58 -19.63 -4.63
C ASP A 58 2.27 -20.49 -5.71
N SER A 59 1.60 -20.82 -6.82
CA SER A 59 2.23 -21.57 -7.93
C SER A 59 2.84 -20.64 -8.97
N ASP A 60 3.88 -21.12 -9.66
CA ASP A 60 4.50 -20.38 -10.77
C ASP A 60 3.49 -20.05 -11.89
N GLU A 61 2.43 -20.85 -12.08
CA GLU A 61 1.37 -20.54 -13.06
C GLU A 61 0.44 -19.40 -12.60
N ALA A 62 0.46 -19.08 -11.30
CA ALA A 62 -0.26 -17.96 -10.73
C ALA A 62 0.54 -16.65 -10.80
N TRP A 63 1.81 -16.69 -11.23
CA TRP A 63 2.63 -15.50 -11.47
C TRP A 63 2.21 -14.82 -12.76
N TRP A 64 1.88 -13.53 -12.67
CA TRP A 64 1.39 -12.76 -13.80
C TRP A 64 2.44 -11.75 -14.26
N LEU A 65 2.20 -11.09 -15.39
CA LEU A 65 3.13 -10.13 -16.01
C LEU A 65 3.62 -9.02 -15.06
N PHE A 66 2.85 -8.72 -14.02
CA PHE A 66 3.19 -7.70 -13.01
C PHE A 66 4.00 -8.24 -11.82
N ASP A 67 4.12 -9.56 -11.69
CA ASP A 67 4.87 -10.23 -10.61
C ASP A 67 6.33 -10.52 -11.02
N LEU A 68 6.71 -10.22 -12.27
CA LEU A 68 8.05 -10.43 -12.85
C LEU A 68 9.18 -9.70 -12.08
N ASP A 69 8.82 -8.70 -11.29
CA ASP A 69 9.74 -7.90 -10.49
C ASP A 69 10.02 -8.49 -9.08
N ALA A 70 9.48 -9.68 -8.76
CA ALA A 70 9.51 -10.29 -7.44
C ALA A 70 9.20 -9.28 -6.31
N PRO A 71 8.02 -8.62 -6.36
CA PRO A 71 7.69 -7.57 -5.40
C PRO A 71 7.61 -8.17 -3.99
N GLN A 72 8.41 -7.61 -3.07
CA GLN A 72 8.36 -8.00 -1.66
C GLN A 72 6.95 -7.77 -1.12
N SER A 73 6.40 -8.78 -0.43
CA SER A 73 5.06 -8.67 0.13
C SER A 73 5.09 -7.98 1.50
N PRO A 74 4.13 -7.09 1.79
CA PRO A 74 3.98 -6.58 3.15
C PRO A 74 3.54 -7.66 4.14
N SER A 75 3.12 -8.85 3.72
CA SER A 75 2.87 -9.97 4.65
C SER A 75 4.15 -10.57 5.21
N GLU A 76 5.28 -10.39 4.51
CA GLU A 76 6.62 -10.83 4.91
C GLU A 76 7.36 -9.73 5.70
N ASP A 77 7.19 -8.46 5.29
CA ASP A 77 7.78 -7.31 5.98
C ASP A 77 6.85 -6.09 6.01
N PHE A 78 6.28 -5.79 7.19
CA PHE A 78 5.42 -4.63 7.37
C PHE A 78 6.13 -3.27 7.18
N HIS A 79 7.47 -3.20 7.24
CA HIS A 79 8.20 -1.95 7.01
C HIS A 79 8.01 -1.44 5.59
N LEU A 80 7.72 -2.33 4.64
CA LEU A 80 7.43 -1.97 3.25
C LEU A 80 6.20 -1.05 3.12
N LEU A 81 5.25 -1.12 4.06
CA LEU A 81 4.08 -0.23 4.09
C LEU A 81 4.45 1.22 4.42
N LEU A 82 5.64 1.46 4.99
CA LEU A 82 6.17 2.80 5.27
C LEU A 82 7.04 3.34 4.14
N ALA A 83 7.33 2.55 3.10
CA ALA A 83 8.32 2.88 2.08
C ALA A 83 7.95 4.10 1.22
N ALA A 84 6.66 4.46 1.15
CA ALA A 84 6.17 5.67 0.47
C ALA A 84 6.33 6.97 1.30
N GLU A 85 6.81 6.88 2.54
CA GLU A 85 7.26 8.03 3.31
C GLU A 85 8.73 8.33 3.01
N PRO A 86 9.10 9.53 2.52
CA PRO A 86 10.48 9.80 2.19
C PRO A 86 11.32 10.07 3.45
N ILE A 87 12.38 9.29 3.61
CA ILE A 87 13.73 9.86 3.72
C ILE A 87 14.44 9.39 2.42
N ASN A 88 14.55 10.25 1.41
CA ASN A 88 15.21 9.99 0.12
C ASN A 88 14.66 8.81 -0.71
N TYR A 89 13.61 9.07 -1.49
CA TYR A 89 13.16 8.14 -2.53
C TYR A 89 14.14 8.17 -3.73
N GLU A 90 14.94 7.12 -3.87
CA GLU A 90 15.70 6.82 -5.08
C GLU A 90 14.91 5.76 -5.88
N PRO A 91 14.50 6.03 -7.14
CA PRO A 91 13.93 5.00 -8.00
C PRO A 91 14.94 3.85 -8.17
N ALA A 92 14.48 2.60 -8.18
CA ALA A 92 15.36 1.49 -8.54
C ALA A 92 16.00 1.76 -9.92
N HIS A 93 17.32 1.63 -10.01
CA HIS A 93 18.08 1.91 -11.24
C HIS A 93 17.47 1.17 -12.44
N GLY A 94 17.18 1.90 -13.52
CA GLY A 94 16.64 1.35 -14.76
C GLY A 94 15.11 1.36 -14.89
N ARG A 95 14.36 1.78 -13.87
CA ARG A 95 12.90 1.90 -13.97
C ARG A 95 12.48 3.27 -14.51
N LEU A 96 11.77 3.28 -15.64
CA LEU A 96 11.11 4.47 -16.19
C LEU A 96 10.00 4.93 -15.25
N ASN A 97 10.28 5.96 -14.44
CA ASN A 97 9.32 6.50 -13.50
C ASN A 97 8.62 7.71 -14.12
N ARG A 98 7.42 7.49 -14.68
CA ARG A 98 6.55 8.55 -15.21
C ARG A 98 5.19 8.59 -14.51
N SER A 99 5.18 8.46 -13.18
CA SER A 99 4.01 8.95 -12.44
C SER A 99 4.24 10.43 -12.17
N ASP A 100 3.61 11.30 -12.94
CA ASP A 100 3.42 12.67 -12.48
C ASP A 100 2.76 12.58 -11.10
N ASP A 101 3.47 13.06 -10.09
CA ASP A 101 3.11 12.96 -8.67
C ASP A 101 1.90 13.84 -8.31
N LEU A 102 1.22 14.38 -9.33
CA LEU A 102 -0.01 15.15 -9.19
C LEU A 102 -1.08 14.26 -8.54
N LEU A 103 -1.31 14.52 -7.27
CA LEU A 103 -2.38 13.94 -6.49
C LEU A 103 -3.54 14.92 -6.48
N LEU A 104 -4.66 14.53 -7.07
CA LEU A 104 -5.92 15.26 -6.96
C LEU A 104 -6.56 14.87 -5.63
N ILE A 105 -6.42 15.74 -4.63
CA ILE A 105 -7.09 15.59 -3.34
C ILE A 105 -8.59 15.79 -3.58
N MET A 106 -9.39 14.80 -3.24
CA MET A 106 -10.84 14.85 -3.38
C MET A 106 -11.45 15.33 -2.06
N GLU A 107 -12.28 16.37 -2.10
CA GLU A 107 -13.13 16.71 -0.95
C GLU A 107 -14.23 15.64 -0.80
N PRO A 108 -14.63 15.23 0.43
CA PRO A 108 -14.25 15.78 1.74
C PRO A 108 -13.06 15.04 2.41
N TYR A 109 -12.18 14.38 1.64
CA TYR A 109 -11.13 13.54 2.20
C TYR A 109 -9.92 14.34 2.73
N LYS A 110 -9.12 13.67 3.58
CA LYS A 110 -7.94 14.25 4.23
C LYS A 110 -6.96 14.86 3.22
N SER A 111 -6.23 15.89 3.62
CA SER A 111 -5.04 16.31 2.87
C SER A 111 -3.96 15.22 2.86
N LEU A 112 -3.04 15.25 1.89
CA LEU A 112 -1.95 14.26 1.82
C LEU A 112 -1.11 14.18 3.11
N GLY A 113 -0.84 15.32 3.75
CA GLY A 113 -0.12 15.35 5.02
C GLY A 113 -0.88 14.69 6.17
N ALA A 114 -2.20 14.87 6.21
CA ALA A 114 -3.06 14.20 7.19
C ALA A 114 -3.19 12.70 6.90
N ALA A 115 -3.30 12.33 5.63
CA ALA A 115 -3.36 10.94 5.19
C ALA A 115 -2.06 10.18 5.54
N ARG A 116 -0.88 10.78 5.35
CA ARG A 116 0.41 10.20 5.80
C ARG A 116 0.44 9.91 7.30
N ARG A 117 0.10 10.90 8.13
CA ARG A 117 0.06 10.71 9.59
C ARG A 117 -0.98 9.67 10.01
N SER A 118 -2.10 9.59 9.30
CA SER A 118 -3.13 8.59 9.52
C SER A 118 -2.63 7.19 9.17
N TRP A 119 -2.10 7.02 7.95
CA TRP A 119 -1.49 5.78 7.47
C TRP A 119 -0.41 5.26 8.40
N ARG A 120 0.55 6.11 8.79
CA ARG A 120 1.62 5.73 9.72
C ARG A 120 1.09 5.18 11.04
N ARG A 121 0.05 5.81 11.61
CA ARG A 121 -0.58 5.34 12.85
C ARG A 121 -1.21 3.96 12.66
N LYS A 122 -1.85 3.70 11.53
CA LYS A 122 -2.44 2.39 11.18
C LYS A 122 -1.36 1.33 11.03
N VAL A 123 -0.27 1.63 10.31
CA VAL A 123 0.87 0.71 10.15
C VAL A 123 1.55 0.43 11.49
N PHE A 124 1.80 1.44 12.32
CA PHE A 124 2.40 1.25 13.65
C PHE A 124 1.50 0.44 14.58
N LYS A 125 0.17 0.60 14.46
CA LYS A 125 -0.77 -0.27 15.15
C LYS A 125 -0.66 -1.72 14.65
N LEU A 126 -0.69 -1.93 13.33
CA LEU A 126 -0.53 -3.26 12.72
C LEU A 126 0.77 -3.95 13.20
N MET A 127 1.90 -3.24 13.17
CA MET A 127 3.20 -3.76 13.62
C MET A 127 3.13 -4.20 15.08
N ARG A 128 2.60 -3.33 15.97
CA ARG A 128 2.46 -3.65 17.40
C ARG A 128 1.51 -4.82 17.66
N ASP A 129 0.40 -4.89 16.95
CA ASP A 129 -0.57 -5.98 17.05
C ASP A 129 0.06 -7.33 16.63
N ASN A 130 1.13 -7.30 15.83
CA ASN A 130 1.89 -8.47 15.36
C ASN A 130 3.26 -8.62 16.06
N GLY A 131 3.50 -7.92 17.18
CA GLY A 131 4.74 -8.05 17.96
C GLY A 131 5.99 -7.44 17.33
N ILE A 132 5.83 -6.58 16.33
CA ILE A 132 6.93 -5.89 15.65
C ILE A 132 7.03 -4.45 16.17
N GLU A 133 8.24 -4.03 16.53
CA GLU A 133 8.50 -2.69 17.02
C GLU A 133 8.50 -1.67 15.86
N PRO A 134 7.68 -0.61 15.91
CA PRO A 134 7.68 0.43 14.89
C PRO A 134 8.98 1.25 14.90
N PRO A 135 9.43 1.79 13.76
CA PRO A 135 10.62 2.64 13.71
C PRO A 135 10.44 3.93 14.53
N SER A 136 11.54 4.44 15.07
CA SER A 136 11.55 5.70 15.82
C SER A 136 11.27 6.88 14.89
N LEU A 137 10.45 7.82 15.37
CA LEU A 137 10.21 9.09 14.69
C LEU A 137 11.36 10.03 15.04
N THR A 138 12.44 10.03 14.27
CA THR A 138 13.44 11.11 14.39
C THR A 138 12.80 12.41 13.89
N PRO A 139 12.79 13.49 14.69
CA PRO A 139 12.50 14.82 14.17
C PRO A 139 13.59 15.15 13.14
N VAL A 140 13.18 15.44 11.91
CA VAL A 140 14.09 16.07 10.95
C VAL A 140 14.20 17.54 11.39
N ASN A 141 15.31 17.89 12.02
CA ASN A 141 15.67 19.27 12.34
C ASN A 141 15.93 20.06 11.05
#